data_AF-A0A1V8XCQ6-F1
#
_entry.id   AF-A0A1V8XCQ6-F1
#
_cell.length_a   1.000
_cell.length_b   1.000
_cell.length_c   1.000
_cell.angle_alpha   90.00
_cell.angle_beta   90.00
_cell.angle_gamma   90.00
#
_symmetry.space_group_name_H-M   'P 1'
#
loop_
_entity.id
_entity.type
_entity.pdbx_description
1 polymer ?
#
loop_
_entity_poly.entity_id
_entity_poly.type
_entity_poly.pdbx_seq_one_letter_code
_entity_poly.pdbx_strand_id
1 'polypeptide(L)'
;MNIWQMIDDLLKKYYLTNDKDILDLIILDLDPYIKSCAHRFVFKAQSNGVFIPFEDFYSNLCLAIWEGIEDFKSISGSTFKNVTLRRIYIAEKKTWKQYKKSGSKVFNKDGITYDVTRWENIESLHHSKNCTVKSAERSIEEKLLIENFKKQDFFRGTFIELLYHGYSCKEICLLLGISKTYDAKTRKKCQRIKESFLKYIA
;
A
#
# COMPACT_ATOMS: atom_id res chain seq x y z
N MET A 1 21.20 -5.19 20.61
CA MET A 1 19.91 -4.59 21.02
C MET A 1 19.08 -4.37 19.76
N ASN A 2 17.79 -4.71 19.76
CA ASN A 2 16.94 -4.55 18.57
C ASN A 2 16.66 -3.06 18.37
N ILE A 3 16.94 -2.51 17.17
CA ILE A 3 16.72 -1.09 16.83
C ILE A 3 15.32 -0.61 17.21
N TRP A 4 14.30 -1.48 17.06
CA TRP A 4 12.91 -1.15 17.39
C TRP A 4 12.68 -0.96 18.89
N GLN A 5 13.38 -1.72 19.75
CA GLN A 5 13.28 -1.56 21.20
C GLN A 5 13.89 -0.23 21.65
N MET A 6 15.05 0.12 21.07
CA MET A 6 15.72 1.40 21.34
C MET A 6 14.82 2.59 20.93
N ILE A 7 14.20 2.49 19.75
CA ILE A 7 13.26 3.51 19.26
C ILE A 7 12.02 3.59 20.15
N ASP A 8 11.46 2.46 20.59
CA ASP A 8 10.29 2.46 21.48
C ASP A 8 10.58 3.20 22.80
N ASP A 9 11.79 3.06 23.35
CA ASP A 9 12.19 3.77 24.57
C ASP A 9 12.44 5.27 24.33
N LEU A 10 13.05 5.64 23.19
CA LEU A 10 13.20 7.03 22.78
C LEU A 10 11.84 7.70 22.53
N LEU A 11 10.89 6.99 21.92
CA LEU A 11 9.53 7.50 21.66
C LEU A 11 8.80 7.78 22.97
N LYS A 12 8.89 6.90 23.97
CA LYS A 12 8.31 7.17 25.30
C LYS A 12 8.90 8.44 25.89
N LYS A 13 10.22 8.60 25.82
CA LYS A 13 10.90 9.80 26.33
C LYS A 13 10.46 11.05 25.57
N TYR A 14 10.44 10.99 24.24
CA TYR A 14 9.96 12.07 23.37
C TYR A 14 8.53 12.48 23.71
N TYR A 15 7.59 11.54 23.87
CA TYR A 15 6.20 11.88 24.17
C TYR A 15 5.99 12.46 25.58
N LEU A 16 6.90 12.20 26.51
CA LEU A 16 6.88 12.78 27.85
C LEU A 16 7.50 14.18 27.90
N THR A 17 8.60 14.40 27.18
CA THR A 17 9.37 15.66 27.26
C THR A 17 9.07 16.63 26.13
N ASN A 18 8.50 16.15 25.03
CA ASN A 18 8.32 16.88 23.76
C ASN A 18 9.63 17.51 23.25
N ASP A 19 10.74 16.85 23.55
CA ASP A 19 12.10 17.32 23.26
C ASP A 19 12.50 16.99 21.82
N LYS A 20 12.80 18.02 21.04
CA LYS A 20 13.14 17.89 19.62
C LYS A 20 14.46 17.19 19.38
N ASP A 21 15.41 17.28 20.31
CA ASP A 21 16.70 16.60 20.17
C ASP A 21 16.51 15.07 20.20
N ILE A 22 15.50 14.58 20.94
CA ILE A 22 15.13 13.17 20.97
C ILE A 22 14.46 12.75 19.66
N LEU A 23 13.61 13.61 19.08
CA LEU A 23 13.01 13.36 17.78
C LEU A 23 14.09 13.23 16.70
N ASP A 24 15.06 14.14 16.69
CA ASP A 24 16.18 14.10 15.75
C ASP A 24 17.00 12.81 15.89
N LEU A 25 17.25 12.36 17.13
CA LEU A 25 17.90 11.07 17.39
C LEU A 25 17.10 9.89 16.83
N ILE A 26 15.77 9.86 17.03
CA ILE A 26 14.91 8.80 16.49
C ILE A 26 14.99 8.76 14.96
N ILE A 27 14.95 9.93 14.32
CA ILE A 27 15.04 10.04 12.86
C ILE A 27 16.41 9.58 12.36
N LEU A 28 17.50 9.98 13.03
CA LEU A 28 18.86 9.56 12.70
C LEU A 28 19.05 8.05 12.83
N ASP A 29 18.48 7.44 13.87
CA ASP A 29 18.55 5.99 14.08
C ASP A 29 17.75 5.24 12.99
N LEU A 30 16.62 5.78 12.54
CA LEU A 30 15.81 5.20 11.48
C LEU A 30 16.38 5.41 10.08
N ASP A 31 17.15 6.48 9.84
CA ASP A 31 17.64 6.88 8.52
C ASP A 31 18.29 5.75 7.70
N PRO A 32 19.22 4.92 8.24
CA PRO A 32 19.79 3.80 7.50
C PRO A 32 18.73 2.81 6.98
N TYR A 33 17.69 2.57 7.77
CA TYR A 33 16.57 1.71 7.38
C TYR A 33 15.71 2.36 6.29
N ILE A 34 15.46 3.67 6.40
CA ILE A 34 14.73 4.46 5.39
C ILE A 34 15.45 4.42 4.05
N LYS A 35 16.75 4.73 4.02
CA LYS A 35 17.60 4.66 2.83
C LYS A 35 17.58 3.28 2.19
N SER A 36 17.67 2.23 3.01
CA SER A 36 17.57 0.84 2.54
C SER A 36 16.22 0.52 1.89
N CYS A 37 15.11 1.08 2.40
CA CYS A 37 13.80 0.96 1.75
C CYS A 37 13.74 1.75 0.43
N ALA A 38 14.20 3.01 0.42
CA ALA A 38 14.21 3.84 -0.78
C ALA A 38 15.01 3.19 -1.92
N HIS A 39 16.23 2.68 -1.66
CA HIS A 39 17.01 1.96 -2.67
C HIS A 39 16.29 0.72 -3.22
N ARG A 40 15.62 -0.05 -2.36
CA ARG A 40 14.81 -1.21 -2.79
C ARG A 40 13.65 -0.77 -3.69
N PHE A 41 13.02 0.37 -3.42
CA PHE A 41 11.94 0.90 -4.23
C PHE A 41 12.43 1.44 -5.57
N VAL A 42 13.61 2.08 -5.62
CA VAL A 42 14.28 2.46 -6.88
C VAL A 42 14.55 1.22 -7.74
N PHE A 43 15.11 0.15 -7.16
CA PHE A 43 15.34 -1.10 -7.87
C PHE A 43 14.03 -1.71 -8.40
N LYS A 44 12.97 -1.69 -7.58
CA LYS A 44 11.62 -2.11 -7.99
C LYS A 44 11.03 -1.22 -9.09
N ALA A 45 11.36 0.07 -9.11
CA ALA A 45 10.99 0.98 -10.19
C ALA A 45 11.69 0.61 -11.50
N GLN A 46 13.01 0.47 -11.45
CA GLN A 46 13.85 0.14 -12.59
C GLN A 46 13.47 -1.22 -13.21
N SER A 47 13.26 -2.25 -12.40
CA SER A 47 12.81 -3.58 -12.87
C SER A 47 11.42 -3.56 -13.53
N ASN A 48 10.58 -2.59 -13.20
CA ASN A 48 9.29 -2.35 -13.88
C ASN A 48 9.41 -1.37 -15.06
N GLY A 49 10.64 -1.04 -15.49
CA GLY A 49 10.95 -0.10 -16.56
C GLY A 49 10.51 1.32 -16.26
N VAL A 50 10.41 1.71 -14.99
CA VAL A 50 10.05 3.08 -14.56
C VAL A 50 11.29 3.70 -13.93
N PHE A 51 11.63 4.92 -14.33
CA PHE A 51 12.61 5.70 -13.59
C PHE A 51 11.88 6.55 -12.56
N ILE A 52 12.14 6.29 -11.28
CA ILE A 52 11.73 7.13 -10.16
C ILE A 52 13.00 7.43 -9.37
N PRO A 53 13.35 8.71 -9.14
CA PRO A 53 14.54 9.09 -8.38
C PRO A 53 14.52 8.51 -6.96
N PHE A 54 15.72 8.32 -6.39
CA PHE A 54 15.86 7.90 -5.00
C PHE A 54 15.27 8.93 -4.04
N GLU A 55 15.51 10.20 -4.33
CA GLU A 55 15.13 11.38 -3.56
C GLU A 55 13.61 11.42 -3.36
N ASP A 56 12.84 11.02 -4.37
CA ASP A 56 11.39 11.01 -4.33
C ASP A 56 10.85 9.90 -3.42
N PHE A 57 11.47 8.72 -3.43
CA PHE A 57 11.11 7.69 -2.46
C PHE A 57 11.55 8.08 -1.06
N TYR A 58 12.78 8.55 -0.91
CA TYR A 58 13.37 8.88 0.37
C TYR A 58 12.61 10.01 1.08
N SER A 59 12.33 11.12 0.40
CA SER A 59 11.59 12.26 0.96
C SER A 59 10.18 11.88 1.41
N ASN A 60 9.45 11.11 0.59
CA ASN A 60 8.11 10.62 0.95
C ASN A 60 8.16 9.66 2.15
N LEU A 61 9.21 8.85 2.27
CA LEU A 61 9.38 7.95 3.42
C LEU A 61 9.71 8.71 4.70
N CYS A 62 10.60 9.69 4.65
CA CYS A 62 10.91 10.56 5.79
C CYS A 62 9.66 11.26 6.31
N LEU A 63 8.86 11.84 5.41
CA LEU A 63 7.60 12.48 5.78
C LEU A 63 6.63 11.48 6.42
N ALA A 64 6.44 10.31 5.81
CA ALA A 64 5.51 9.31 6.33
C ALA A 64 5.95 8.72 7.69
N ILE A 65 7.25 8.69 7.97
CA ILE A 65 7.80 8.24 9.25
C ILE A 65 7.64 9.32 10.31
N TRP A 66 7.90 10.59 9.98
CA TRP A 66 7.58 11.71 10.87
C TRP A 66 6.09 11.67 11.26
N GLU A 67 5.20 11.64 10.27
CA GLU A 67 3.75 11.54 10.51
C GLU A 67 3.42 10.28 11.34
N GLY A 68 4.12 9.18 11.08
CA GLY A 68 3.99 7.95 11.84
C GLY A 68 4.38 8.08 13.31
N ILE A 69 5.43 8.84 13.61
CA ILE A 69 5.84 9.16 14.99
C ILE A 69 4.76 10.00 15.66
N GLU A 70 4.37 11.12 15.07
CA GLU A 70 3.37 12.01 15.67
C GLU A 70 2.02 11.30 15.91
N ASP A 71 1.55 10.52 14.93
CA ASP A 71 0.28 9.82 15.03
C ASP A 71 0.34 8.65 16.03
N PHE A 72 1.50 8.02 16.22
CA PHE A 72 1.64 6.83 17.08
C PHE A 72 1.28 7.11 18.54
N LYS A 73 1.46 8.35 19.02
CA LYS A 73 1.02 8.78 20.36
C LYS A 73 -0.46 8.47 20.63
N SER A 74 -1.29 8.46 19.58
CA SER A 74 -2.74 8.23 19.66
C SER A 74 -3.16 6.80 19.28
N ILE A 75 -2.24 5.95 18.82
CA ILE A 75 -2.52 4.60 18.35
C ILE A 75 -2.37 3.62 19.51
N SER A 76 -3.48 3.01 19.94
CA SER A 76 -3.48 1.90 20.89
C SER A 76 -3.55 0.55 20.17
N GLY A 77 -2.90 -0.48 20.74
CA GLY A 77 -2.98 -1.86 20.23
C GLY A 77 -2.09 -2.23 19.05
N SER A 78 -1.15 -1.36 18.65
CA SER A 78 -0.14 -1.65 17.63
C SER A 78 1.26 -1.28 18.12
N THR A 79 2.30 -1.88 17.54
CA THR A 79 3.69 -1.52 17.81
C THR A 79 4.14 -0.43 16.84
N PHE A 80 5.10 0.40 17.26
CA PHE A 80 5.65 1.45 16.41
C PHE A 80 6.24 0.88 15.11
N LYS A 81 6.89 -0.28 15.20
CA LYS A 81 7.37 -1.04 14.04
C LYS A 81 6.26 -1.31 13.03
N ASN A 82 5.10 -1.79 13.46
CA ASN A 82 3.99 -2.11 12.56
C ASN A 82 3.41 -0.85 11.92
N VAL A 83 3.29 0.23 12.69
CA VAL A 83 2.88 1.54 12.17
C VAL A 83 3.87 2.03 11.11
N THR A 84 5.17 1.95 11.39
CA THR A 84 6.24 2.33 10.47
C THR A 84 6.18 1.52 9.17
N LEU A 85 6.05 0.19 9.27
CA LEU A 85 5.92 -0.68 8.09
C LEU A 85 4.71 -0.31 7.23
N ARG A 86 3.57 -0.03 7.87
CA ARG A 86 2.35 0.40 7.15
C ARG A 86 2.54 1.76 6.48
N ARG A 87 3.17 2.72 7.15
CA ARG A 87 3.47 4.06 6.60
C ARG A 87 4.42 3.97 5.42
N ILE A 88 5.47 3.17 5.51
CA ILE A 88 6.41 2.90 4.41
C ILE A 88 5.69 2.34 3.19
N TYR A 89 4.79 1.37 3.39
CA TYR A 89 4.00 0.80 2.31
C TYR A 89 3.13 1.85 1.60
N ILE A 90 2.42 2.68 2.38
CA ILE A 90 1.56 3.75 1.83
C ILE A 90 2.42 4.79 1.09
N ALA A 91 3.55 5.19 1.67
CA ALA A 91 4.47 6.16 1.09
C ALA A 91 5.02 5.69 -0.27
N GLU A 92 5.44 4.42 -0.36
CA GLU A 92 5.87 3.82 -1.63
C GLU A 92 4.79 4.00 -2.69
N LYS A 93 3.55 3.58 -2.39
CA LYS A 93 2.41 3.66 -3.32
C LYS A 93 2.08 5.11 -3.69
N LYS A 94 2.19 6.05 -2.75
CA LYS A 94 1.98 7.48 -3.00
C LYS A 94 3.01 8.02 -3.99
N THR A 95 4.29 7.69 -3.83
CA THR A 95 5.34 8.06 -4.78
C THR A 95 5.06 7.47 -6.16
N TRP A 96 4.68 6.18 -6.24
CA TRP A 96 4.31 5.55 -7.50
C TRP A 96 3.15 6.22 -8.25
N LYS A 97 2.19 6.82 -7.52
CA LYS A 97 1.05 7.54 -8.11
C LYS A 97 1.45 8.88 -8.72
N GLN A 98 2.50 9.53 -8.21
CA GLN A 98 3.00 10.80 -8.76
C GLN A 98 3.61 10.59 -10.16
N TYR A 99 4.25 9.45 -10.37
CA TYR A 99 4.87 9.08 -11.63
C TYR A 99 3.85 8.38 -12.55
N LYS A 100 2.93 9.19 -13.11
CA LYS A 100 2.05 8.76 -14.21
C LYS A 100 2.90 8.37 -15.41
N LYS A 101 2.76 7.14 -15.88
CA LYS A 101 3.25 6.78 -17.22
C LYS A 101 2.19 7.13 -18.27
N SER A 102 2.58 7.83 -19.31
CA SER A 102 1.95 7.70 -20.63
C SER A 102 2.37 6.36 -21.22
N GLY A 103 1.40 5.54 -21.66
CA GLY A 103 1.70 4.33 -22.42
C GLY A 103 2.61 4.65 -23.61
N SER A 104 3.52 3.74 -23.93
CA SER A 104 4.35 3.78 -25.15
C SER A 104 3.54 3.68 -26.46
N LYS A 105 2.22 3.79 -26.39
CA LYS A 105 1.31 3.78 -27.54
C LYS A 105 0.56 5.10 -27.58
N VAL A 106 0.81 5.87 -28.63
CA VAL A 106 0.21 7.17 -28.99
C VAL A 106 -1.31 7.11 -29.23
N PHE A 107 -1.99 6.01 -28.88
CA PHE A 107 -3.41 5.77 -29.22
C PHE A 107 -4.42 6.10 -28.12
N ASN A 108 -3.99 6.58 -26.95
CA ASN A 108 -4.94 7.00 -25.91
C ASN A 108 -5.07 8.53 -25.91
N LYS A 109 -6.23 9.02 -26.31
CA LYS A 109 -6.60 10.45 -26.38
C LYS A 109 -6.41 11.22 -25.06
N ASP A 110 -6.33 10.49 -23.93
CA ASP A 110 -6.21 11.05 -22.59
C ASP A 110 -4.85 10.79 -21.90
N GLY A 111 -3.86 10.20 -22.58
CA GLY A 111 -2.48 10.09 -22.07
C GLY A 111 -2.26 9.26 -20.78
N ILE A 112 -3.31 8.68 -20.19
CA ILE A 112 -3.26 7.97 -18.91
C ILE A 112 -3.54 6.49 -19.16
N THR A 113 -2.52 5.65 -19.08
CA THR A 113 -2.65 4.21 -19.42
C THR A 113 -2.50 3.29 -18.20
N TYR A 114 -1.93 3.76 -17.08
CA TYR A 114 -1.46 2.87 -16.01
C TYR A 114 -2.17 2.94 -14.66
N ASP A 115 -3.08 3.89 -14.43
CA ASP A 115 -3.88 3.88 -13.19
C ASP A 115 -4.76 2.61 -13.11
N VAL A 116 -5.23 2.11 -14.25
CA VAL A 116 -6.17 0.98 -14.30
C VAL A 116 -5.47 -0.38 -14.08
N THR A 117 -4.16 -0.48 -14.35
CA THR A 117 -3.41 -1.75 -14.25
C THR A 117 -2.64 -1.92 -12.93
N ARG A 118 -2.57 -0.87 -12.09
CA ARG A 118 -1.91 -0.88 -10.77
C ARG A 118 -2.87 -0.98 -9.58
N TRP A 119 -4.07 -1.50 -9.81
CA TRP A 119 -5.01 -1.86 -8.74
C TRP A 119 -4.51 -3.10 -7.97
N GLU A 120 -3.38 -3.00 -7.28
CA GLU A 120 -2.96 -4.05 -6.33
C GLU A 120 -3.80 -4.02 -5.04
N ASN A 121 -4.51 -2.91 -4.73
CA ASN A 121 -5.40 -2.79 -3.58
C ASN A 121 -6.82 -2.32 -3.97
N ILE A 122 -7.80 -2.74 -3.15
CA ILE A 122 -9.22 -2.35 -3.14
C ILE A 122 -9.41 -0.87 -2.70
N GLU A 123 -8.34 -0.08 -2.56
CA GLU A 123 -8.40 1.28 -2.01
C GLU A 123 -9.11 2.30 -2.93
N SER A 124 -9.41 1.97 -4.18
CA SER A 124 -10.19 2.82 -5.07
C SER A 124 -11.70 2.84 -4.76
N LEU A 125 -12.18 2.00 -3.82
CA LEU A 125 -13.51 2.20 -3.22
C LEU A 125 -13.62 3.50 -2.43
N HIS A 126 -12.49 4.04 -1.93
CA HIS A 126 -12.46 5.09 -0.91
C HIS A 126 -12.76 6.50 -1.44
N HIS A 127 -13.36 6.64 -2.61
CA HIS A 127 -13.84 7.93 -3.11
C HIS A 127 -15.37 8.05 -3.18
N SER A 128 -16.13 7.11 -2.61
CA SER A 128 -17.50 7.45 -2.23
C SER A 128 -17.45 8.43 -1.04
N LYS A 129 -17.97 9.63 -1.29
CA LYS A 129 -18.07 10.71 -0.30
C LYS A 129 -18.92 10.19 0.87
N ASN A 130 -18.46 10.50 2.09
CA ASN A 130 -19.10 10.26 3.39
C ASN A 130 -18.82 8.90 4.02
N CYS A 131 -17.70 8.77 4.75
CA CYS A 131 -17.72 7.89 5.91
C CYS A 131 -16.62 8.27 6.93
N THR A 132 -17.03 8.83 8.07
CA THR A 132 -16.23 9.06 9.28
C THR A 132 -16.44 7.90 10.26
N VAL A 133 -16.13 6.67 9.85
CA VAL A 133 -16.24 5.47 10.72
C VAL A 133 -14.84 5.01 11.14
N LYS A 134 -14.66 4.54 12.38
CA LYS A 134 -13.35 4.10 12.90
C LYS A 134 -12.84 2.87 12.13
N SER A 135 -11.52 2.70 12.03
CA SER A 135 -10.87 1.74 11.11
C SER A 135 -11.27 0.26 11.31
N ALA A 136 -11.65 -0.14 12.51
CA ALA A 136 -12.05 -1.52 12.83
C ALA A 136 -13.44 -1.89 12.29
N GLU A 137 -14.42 -0.98 12.41
CA GLU A 137 -15.78 -1.18 11.93
C GLU A 137 -15.82 -1.27 10.40
N ARG A 138 -14.99 -0.47 9.71
CA ARG A 138 -14.84 -0.56 8.24
C ARG A 138 -14.23 -1.89 7.77
N SER A 139 -13.27 -2.45 8.49
CA SER A 139 -12.68 -3.76 8.14
C SER A 139 -13.70 -4.89 8.25
N ILE A 140 -14.65 -4.79 9.18
CA ILE A 140 -15.75 -5.75 9.35
C ILE A 140 -16.73 -5.65 8.17
N GLU A 141 -17.10 -4.44 7.76
CA GLU A 141 -17.99 -4.21 6.61
C GLU A 141 -17.38 -4.72 5.29
N GLU A 142 -16.08 -4.45 5.06
CA GLU A 142 -15.38 -4.91 3.85
C GLU A 142 -15.32 -6.44 3.76
N LYS A 143 -15.06 -7.13 4.88
CA LYS A 143 -15.06 -8.60 4.92
C LYS A 143 -16.44 -9.17 4.61
N LEU A 144 -17.50 -8.60 5.17
CA LEU A 144 -18.87 -9.03 4.90
C LEU A 144 -19.26 -8.83 3.42
N LEU A 145 -18.83 -7.72 2.79
CA LEU A 145 -19.05 -7.48 1.36
C LEU A 145 -18.34 -8.53 0.49
N ILE A 146 -17.10 -8.87 0.83
CA ILE A 146 -16.32 -9.90 0.11
C ILE A 146 -16.97 -11.28 0.30
N GLU A 147 -17.38 -11.63 1.52
CA GLU A 147 -18.07 -12.89 1.79
C GLU A 147 -19.39 -13.00 1.02
N ASN A 148 -20.19 -11.93 0.96
CA ASN A 148 -21.44 -11.92 0.21
C ASN A 148 -21.22 -11.99 -1.30
N PHE A 149 -20.20 -11.31 -1.82
CA PHE A 149 -19.80 -11.46 -3.22
C PHE A 149 -19.33 -12.88 -3.55
N LYS A 150 -18.61 -13.53 -2.61
CA LYS A 150 -18.17 -14.92 -2.73
C LYS A 150 -19.33 -15.91 -2.71
N LYS A 151 -20.43 -15.61 -2.03
CA LYS A 151 -21.68 -16.40 -2.12
C LYS A 151 -22.31 -16.32 -3.51
N GLN A 152 -22.16 -15.21 -4.23
CA GLN A 152 -22.71 -15.06 -5.60
C GLN A 152 -21.80 -15.69 -6.67
N ASP A 153 -20.49 -15.46 -6.58
CA ASP A 153 -19.49 -16.06 -7.47
C ASP A 153 -18.28 -16.49 -6.63
N PHE A 154 -18.24 -17.77 -6.28
CA PHE A 154 -17.20 -18.33 -5.42
C PHE A 154 -15.79 -18.08 -5.97
N PHE A 155 -15.61 -18.19 -7.28
CA PHE A 155 -14.30 -18.05 -7.91
C PHE A 155 -13.84 -16.59 -7.87
N ARG A 156 -14.69 -15.66 -8.28
CA ARG A 156 -14.37 -14.22 -8.25
C ARG A 156 -14.23 -13.71 -6.83
N GLY A 157 -15.10 -14.15 -5.92
CA GLY A 157 -15.03 -13.79 -4.51
C GLY A 157 -13.74 -14.25 -3.84
N THR A 158 -13.30 -15.49 -4.08
CA THR A 158 -12.01 -15.99 -3.59
C THR A 158 -10.84 -15.17 -4.15
N PHE A 159 -10.92 -14.76 -5.42
CA PHE A 159 -9.90 -13.88 -6.00
C PHE A 159 -9.84 -12.51 -5.29
N ILE A 160 -10.99 -11.90 -5.00
CA ILE A 160 -11.06 -10.60 -4.29
C ILE A 160 -10.62 -10.73 -2.83
N GLU A 161 -10.98 -11.82 -2.15
CA GLU A 161 -10.55 -12.13 -0.78
C GLU A 161 -9.02 -12.25 -0.68
N LEU A 162 -8.39 -12.95 -1.61
CA LEU A 162 -6.93 -13.06 -1.64
C LEU A 162 -6.26 -11.71 -1.94
N LEU A 163 -6.87 -10.87 -2.78
CA LEU A 163 -6.39 -9.49 -2.95
C LEU A 163 -6.50 -8.69 -1.65
N TYR A 164 -7.60 -8.84 -0.91
CA TYR A 164 -7.79 -8.19 0.39
C TYR A 164 -6.75 -8.62 1.41
N HIS A 165 -6.32 -9.89 1.39
CA HIS A 165 -5.22 -10.41 2.20
C HIS A 165 -3.83 -9.98 1.73
N GLY A 166 -3.72 -9.21 0.63
CA GLY A 166 -2.48 -8.63 0.16
C GLY A 166 -1.70 -9.46 -0.84
N TYR A 167 -2.27 -10.55 -1.36
CA TYR A 167 -1.66 -11.31 -2.45
C TYR A 167 -1.67 -10.51 -3.75
N SER A 168 -0.61 -10.60 -4.54
CA SER A 168 -0.57 -10.00 -5.88
C SER A 168 -1.43 -10.81 -6.85
N CYS A 169 -1.95 -10.15 -7.89
CA CYS A 169 -2.71 -10.83 -8.95
C CYS A 169 -1.94 -11.98 -9.61
N LYS A 170 -0.61 -11.89 -9.68
CA LYS A 170 0.26 -12.96 -10.19
C LYS A 170 0.20 -14.18 -9.29
N GLU A 171 0.41 -13.99 -7.98
CA GLU A 171 0.36 -15.06 -6.99
C GLU A 171 -1.01 -15.72 -6.97
N ILE A 172 -2.08 -14.93 -6.98
CA ILE A 172 -3.46 -15.45 -7.00
C ILE A 172 -3.73 -16.25 -8.27
N CYS A 173 -3.28 -15.79 -9.44
CA CYS A 173 -3.49 -16.52 -10.69
C CYS A 173 -2.77 -17.87 -10.72
N LEU A 174 -1.58 -17.94 -10.12
CA LEU A 174 -0.84 -19.19 -9.99
C LEU A 174 -1.50 -20.10 -8.95
N LEU A 175 -1.91 -19.56 -7.80
CA LEU A 175 -2.51 -20.28 -6.68
C LEU A 175 -3.91 -20.84 -7.01
N LEU A 176 -4.74 -20.08 -7.73
CA LEU A 176 -6.06 -20.51 -8.18
C LEU A 176 -6.03 -21.26 -9.52
N GLY A 177 -4.84 -21.57 -10.06
CA GLY A 177 -4.69 -22.30 -11.33
C GLY A 177 -5.30 -21.57 -12.54
N ILE A 178 -5.44 -20.25 -12.48
CA ILE A 178 -6.06 -19.42 -13.54
C ILE A 178 -5.20 -19.42 -14.80
N SER A 179 -3.88 -19.41 -14.61
CA SER A 179 -2.89 -19.48 -15.67
C SER A 179 -1.55 -19.93 -15.10
N LYS A 180 -0.76 -20.65 -15.91
CA LYS A 180 0.62 -21.02 -15.59
C LYS A 180 1.60 -19.85 -15.68
N THR A 181 1.20 -18.78 -16.38
CA THR A 181 2.02 -17.58 -16.59
C THR A 181 1.16 -16.31 -16.42
N TYR A 182 1.79 -15.21 -16.00
CA TYR A 182 1.10 -13.94 -15.79
C TYR A 182 1.20 -13.03 -17.02
N ASP A 183 0.55 -13.46 -18.10
CA ASP A 183 0.57 -12.80 -19.41
C ASP A 183 -0.49 -11.68 -19.55
N ALA A 184 -0.56 -11.04 -20.72
CA ALA A 184 -1.52 -9.96 -20.97
C ALA A 184 -2.99 -10.44 -20.89
N LYS A 185 -3.27 -11.68 -21.31
CA LYS A 185 -4.61 -12.27 -21.23
C LYS A 185 -5.03 -12.50 -19.79
N THR A 186 -4.13 -13.03 -18.96
CA THR A 186 -4.34 -13.26 -17.53
C THR A 186 -4.58 -11.94 -16.80
N ARG A 187 -3.78 -10.91 -17.08
CA ARG A 187 -3.99 -9.55 -16.54
C ARG A 187 -5.38 -8.99 -16.86
N LYS A 188 -5.84 -9.15 -18.10
CA LYS A 188 -7.19 -8.71 -18.52
C LYS A 188 -8.30 -9.50 -17.82
N LYS A 189 -8.07 -10.78 -17.50
CA LYS A 189 -9.00 -11.59 -16.70
C LYS A 189 -9.07 -11.08 -15.25
N CYS A 190 -7.94 -10.80 -14.61
CA CYS A 190 -7.90 -10.18 -13.28
C CYS A 190 -8.65 -8.84 -13.24
N GLN A 191 -8.45 -8.02 -14.26
CA GLN A 191 -9.15 -6.73 -14.39
C GLN A 191 -10.67 -6.91 -14.42
N ARG A 192 -11.18 -7.82 -15.25
CA ARG A 192 -12.62 -8.12 -15.32
C ARG A 192 -13.22 -8.62 -14.01
N ILE A 193 -12.44 -9.37 -13.22
CA ILE A 193 -12.87 -9.84 -11.90
C ILE A 193 -13.02 -8.64 -10.94
N LYS A 194 -12.06 -7.71 -10.94
CA LYS A 194 -12.14 -6.48 -10.13
C LYS A 194 -13.29 -5.59 -10.55
N GLU A 195 -13.49 -5.39 -11.85
CA GLU A 195 -14.63 -4.64 -12.40
C GLU A 195 -15.97 -5.27 -12.02
N SER A 196 -16.05 -6.61 -11.96
CA SER A 196 -17.24 -7.31 -11.49
C SER A 196 -17.55 -7.04 -10.02
N PHE A 197 -16.53 -6.97 -9.17
CA PHE A 197 -16.71 -6.65 -7.76
C PHE A 197 -17.12 -5.18 -7.58
N LEU A 198 -16.53 -4.26 -8.34
CA LEU A 198 -16.94 -2.84 -8.34
C LEU A 198 -18.41 -2.65 -8.69
N LYS A 199 -18.92 -3.40 -9.68
CA LYS A 199 -20.34 -3.36 -10.04
C LYS A 199 -21.25 -3.95 -8.97
N TYR A 200 -20.72 -4.80 -8.09
CA TYR A 200 -21.48 -5.43 -7.02
C TYR A 200 -21.65 -4.49 -5.81
N ILE A 201 -20.65 -3.65 -5.54
CA ILE A 201 -20.63 -2.72 -4.41
C ILE A 201 -21.17 -1.31 -4.74
N ALA A 202 -21.34 -0.99 -6.02
CA ALA A 202 -21.86 0.28 -6.51
C ALA A 202 -23.38 0.20 -6.68
#